data_AF-A0A0R0LZ19-F1
#
_entry.id   AF-A0A0R0LZ19-F1
#
_cell.length_a   1.000
_cell.length_b   1.000
_cell.length_c   1.000
_cell.angle_alpha   90.00
_cell.angle_beta   90.00
_cell.angle_gamma   90.00
#
_symmetry.space_group_name_H-M   'P 1'
#
loop_
_entity.id
_entity.type
_entity.pdbx_description
1 polymer ?
#
loop_
_entity_poly.entity_id
_entity_poly.type
_entity_poly.pdbx_seq_one_letter_code
_entity_poly.pdbx_strand_id
1 'polypeptide(L)'
;MLIFSIAIFILDISTLKFRLKNKTLNKYIGALNGDNLTIGFTSFEQSDVFEIKNTNSALQKVISIVGKNKVFDLKGAGIKLIYWSYHGMNNQRFVPILTENGGLIIASFDSKKCLEYVEAGNYIE
;
A
#
# COMPACT_ATOMS: atom_id res chain seq x y z
N MET A 1 3.24 40.50 35.88
CA MET A 1 2.94 39.06 35.82
C MET A 1 2.72 38.71 34.34
N LEU A 2 3.75 38.18 33.67
CA LEU A 2 3.65 37.78 32.26
C LEU A 2 3.05 36.38 32.19
N ILE A 3 1.86 36.26 31.62
CA ILE A 3 1.23 34.98 31.32
C ILE A 3 1.87 34.48 30.02
N PHE A 4 2.69 33.43 30.10
CA PHE A 4 3.12 32.69 28.91
C PHE A 4 1.96 31.79 28.47
N SER A 5 1.28 32.15 27.38
CA SER A 5 0.37 31.24 26.69
C SER A 5 1.20 30.22 25.89
N ILE A 6 1.22 28.98 26.35
CA ILE A 6 1.76 27.86 25.58
C ILE A 6 0.70 27.47 24.55
N ALA A 7 0.92 27.84 23.29
CA ALA A 7 0.17 27.31 22.16
C ALA A 7 0.69 25.88 21.88
N ILE A 8 -0.08 24.87 22.29
CA ILE A 8 0.17 23.47 21.94
C ILE A 8 -0.30 23.28 20.49
N PHE A 9 0.63 23.33 19.54
CA PHE A 9 0.37 22.86 18.18
C PHE A 9 0.33 21.33 18.19
N ILE A 10 -0.87 20.76 18.26
CA ILE A 10 -1.06 19.35 17.94
C ILE A 10 -0.88 19.22 16.42
N LEU A 11 0.35 18.92 16.00
CA LEU A 11 0.60 18.48 14.63
C LEU A 11 -0.11 17.14 14.48
N ASP A 12 -1.22 17.14 13.77
CA ASP A 12 -1.90 15.91 13.36
C ASP A 12 -0.97 15.16 12.40
N ILE A 13 -0.14 14.27 12.95
CA ILE A 13 0.75 13.36 12.24
C ILE A 13 -0.06 12.23 11.55
N SER A 14 -1.24 12.54 11.04
CA SER A 14 -2.05 11.59 10.30
C SER A 14 -1.24 11.07 9.11
N THR A 15 -1.09 9.74 9.07
CA THR A 15 -0.48 9.05 7.93
C THR A 15 -1.32 9.35 6.69
N LEU A 16 -0.67 9.73 5.58
CA LEU A 16 -1.37 9.97 4.32
C LEU A 16 -2.14 8.71 3.92
N LYS A 17 -3.46 8.87 3.81
CA LYS A 17 -4.37 7.82 3.34
C LYS A 17 -4.64 8.01 1.85
N PHE A 18 -4.58 6.93 1.09
CA PHE A 18 -4.76 6.98 -0.36
C PHE A 18 -5.37 5.69 -0.91
N ARG A 19 -5.77 5.73 -2.19
CA ARG A 19 -6.20 4.57 -2.96
C ARG A 19 -5.27 4.39 -4.14
N LEU A 20 -4.96 3.16 -4.50
CA LEU A 20 -4.13 2.85 -5.67
C LEU A 20 -5.03 2.64 -6.89
N LYS A 21 -4.85 3.46 -7.92
CA LYS A 21 -5.67 3.46 -9.14
C LYS A 21 -4.84 3.01 -10.33
N ASN A 22 -5.37 2.08 -11.12
CA ASN A 22 -4.93 1.90 -12.49
C ASN A 22 -5.61 2.95 -13.37
N LYS A 23 -4.81 3.88 -13.90
CA LYS A 23 -5.31 5.02 -14.67
C LYS A 23 -6.02 4.57 -15.96
N THR A 24 -5.46 3.60 -16.68
CA THR A 24 -5.97 3.12 -17.96
C THR A 24 -7.30 2.40 -17.80
N LEU A 25 -7.40 1.50 -16.82
CA LEU A 25 -8.61 0.72 -16.56
C LEU A 25 -9.68 1.51 -15.79
N ASN A 26 -9.31 2.66 -15.22
CA ASN A 26 -10.14 3.45 -14.31
C ASN A 26 -10.69 2.60 -13.13
N LYS A 27 -9.86 1.68 -12.61
CA LYS A 27 -10.19 0.80 -11.48
C LYS A 27 -9.17 0.95 -10.36
N TYR A 28 -9.53 0.47 -9.18
CA TYR A 28 -8.78 0.64 -7.95
C TYR A 28 -8.42 -0.70 -7.32
N ILE A 29 -7.29 -0.78 -6.64
CA ILE A 29 -6.88 -1.98 -5.91
C ILE A 29 -7.81 -2.20 -4.72
N GLY A 30 -8.30 -3.44 -4.57
CA GLY A 30 -9.07 -3.84 -3.40
C GLY A 30 -9.13 -5.36 -3.22
N ALA A 31 -9.57 -5.77 -2.04
CA ALA A 31 -9.91 -7.16 -1.74
C ALA A 31 -11.07 -7.63 -2.63
N LEU A 32 -10.90 -8.78 -3.24
CA LEU A 32 -11.93 -9.44 -4.03
C LEU A 32 -12.79 -10.34 -3.13
N ASN A 33 -14.06 -10.52 -3.50
CA ASN A 33 -14.98 -11.48 -2.89
C ASN A 33 -15.16 -11.35 -1.36
N GLY A 34 -14.77 -10.23 -0.76
CA GLY A 34 -14.85 -10.01 0.69
C GLY A 34 -13.89 -10.87 1.53
N ASP A 35 -12.98 -11.64 0.92
CA ASP A 35 -12.12 -12.59 1.63
C ASP A 35 -10.95 -11.92 2.40
N ASN A 36 -10.76 -10.61 2.19
CA ASN A 36 -9.70 -9.79 2.78
C ASN A 36 -8.28 -10.36 2.57
N LEU A 37 -8.10 -11.17 1.53
CA LEU A 37 -6.86 -11.87 1.22
C LEU A 37 -6.48 -11.69 -0.26
N THR A 38 -7.43 -11.94 -1.16
CA THR A 38 -7.23 -11.89 -2.60
C THR A 38 -7.34 -10.45 -3.09
N ILE A 39 -6.36 -9.99 -3.85
CA ILE A 39 -6.31 -8.62 -4.38
C ILE A 39 -6.57 -8.62 -5.87
N GLY A 40 -7.31 -7.63 -6.35
CA GLY A 40 -7.42 -7.30 -7.78
C GLY A 40 -7.95 -5.90 -7.98
N PHE A 41 -8.46 -5.63 -9.19
CA PHE A 41 -9.09 -4.35 -9.51
C PHE A 41 -10.60 -4.40 -9.29
N THR A 42 -11.11 -3.36 -8.61
CA THR A 42 -12.52 -3.18 -8.27
C THR A 42 -12.95 -1.71 -8.50
N SER A 43 -14.22 -1.39 -8.22
CA SER A 43 -14.76 -0.04 -8.27
C SER A 43 -14.20 0.84 -7.15
N PHE A 44 -14.42 2.16 -7.23
CA PHE A 44 -13.95 3.08 -6.19
C PHE A 44 -14.58 2.77 -4.82
N GLU A 45 -15.88 2.46 -4.81
CA GLU A 45 -16.68 2.21 -3.60
C GLU A 45 -16.22 0.95 -2.86
N GLN A 46 -15.78 -0.07 -3.62
CA GLN A 46 -15.34 -1.36 -3.09
C GLN A 46 -13.84 -1.43 -2.83
N SER A 47 -13.08 -0.44 -3.30
CA SER A 47 -11.62 -0.44 -3.16
C SER A 47 -11.17 -0.26 -1.72
N ASP A 48 -9.92 -0.59 -1.44
CA ASP A 48 -9.30 -0.40 -0.13
C ASP A 48 -8.58 0.94 -0.02
N VAL A 49 -8.47 1.42 1.22
CA VAL A 49 -7.69 2.60 1.57
C VAL A 49 -6.38 2.12 2.19
N PHE A 50 -5.29 2.72 1.74
CA PHE A 50 -3.94 2.35 2.13
C PHE A 50 -3.24 3.48 2.86
N GLU A 51 -2.24 3.11 3.66
CA GLU A 51 -1.28 4.01 4.28
C GLU A 51 0.14 3.44 4.13
N ILE A 52 1.13 4.33 4.03
CA ILE A 52 2.54 3.95 3.99
C ILE A 52 3.12 3.96 5.40
N LYS A 53 3.72 2.85 5.81
CA LYS A 53 4.47 2.72 7.06
C LYS A 53 5.95 2.58 6.78
N ASN A 54 6.76 3.21 7.63
CA ASN A 54 8.20 3.09 7.58
C ASN A 54 8.65 1.71 8.08
N THR A 55 9.74 1.22 7.50
CA THR A 55 10.53 0.14 8.09
C THR A 55 11.78 0.74 8.75
N ASN A 56 12.70 -0.11 9.23
CA ASN A 56 14.02 0.33 9.68
C ASN A 56 14.91 0.86 8.53
N SER A 57 14.51 0.64 7.27
CA SER A 57 15.16 1.22 6.09
C SER A 57 14.35 2.40 5.56
N ALA A 58 15.05 3.50 5.29
CA ALA A 58 14.43 4.71 4.74
C ALA A 58 13.77 4.47 3.37
N LEU A 59 14.31 3.52 2.58
CA LEU A 59 13.85 3.20 1.23
C LEU A 59 12.68 2.20 1.21
N GLN A 60 12.61 1.32 2.22
CA GLN A 60 11.62 0.25 2.26
C GLN A 60 10.40 0.70 3.05
N LYS A 61 9.23 0.49 2.44
CA LYS A 61 7.92 0.81 2.99
C LYS A 61 7.06 -0.44 3.11
N VAL A 62 6.16 -0.39 4.06
CA VAL A 62 5.04 -1.32 4.19
C VAL A 62 3.79 -0.60 3.73
N ILE A 63 3.04 -1.20 2.82
CA ILE A 63 1.74 -0.68 2.38
C ILE A 63 0.68 -1.38 3.23
N SER A 64 0.11 -0.65 4.19
CA SER A 64 -0.87 -1.18 5.14
C SER A 64 -2.29 -0.82 4.69
N ILE A 65 -3.23 -1.73 4.95
CA ILE A 65 -4.64 -1.53 4.64
C ILE A 65 -5.34 -0.93 5.86
N VAL A 66 -5.89 0.26 5.70
CA VAL A 66 -6.56 1.01 6.77
C VAL A 66 -7.75 0.19 7.27
N GLY A 67 -7.80 -0.03 8.59
CA GLY A 67 -8.89 -0.74 9.25
C GLY A 67 -8.86 -2.28 9.16
N LYS A 68 -7.88 -2.90 8.48
CA LYS A 68 -7.86 -4.37 8.29
C LYS A 68 -6.75 -5.13 9.01
N ASN A 69 -5.83 -4.46 9.71
CA ASN A 69 -4.62 -5.09 10.30
C ASN A 69 -3.88 -6.03 9.32
N LYS A 70 -3.85 -5.63 8.04
CA LYS A 70 -3.19 -6.34 6.95
C LYS A 70 -2.23 -5.41 6.22
N VAL A 71 -1.32 -6.01 5.47
CA VAL A 71 -0.34 -5.36 4.61
C VAL A 71 -0.27 -6.07 3.27
N PHE A 72 0.31 -5.40 2.28
CA PHE A 72 0.77 -6.06 1.06
C PHE A 72 1.82 -7.12 1.40
N ASP A 73 1.67 -8.30 0.80
CA ASP A 73 2.57 -9.44 0.98
C ASP A 73 2.66 -10.20 -0.35
N LEU A 74 3.88 -10.54 -0.79
CA LEU A 74 4.07 -11.48 -1.89
C LEU A 74 3.95 -12.90 -1.35
N LYS A 75 2.88 -13.60 -1.78
CA LYS A 75 2.47 -14.88 -1.24
C LYS A 75 3.61 -15.90 -1.26
N GLY A 76 4.05 -16.33 -0.08
CA GLY A 76 5.11 -17.34 0.07
C GLY A 76 6.45 -16.94 -0.58
N ALA A 77 6.75 -15.63 -0.63
CA ALA A 77 7.87 -15.05 -1.37
C ALA A 77 7.84 -15.32 -2.90
N GLY A 78 6.67 -15.64 -3.44
CA GLY A 78 6.42 -15.71 -4.87
C GLY A 78 6.22 -14.33 -5.50
N ILE A 79 5.45 -14.28 -6.58
CA ILE A 79 5.14 -13.04 -7.30
C ILE A 79 3.75 -12.50 -6.95
N LYS A 80 2.76 -13.37 -6.74
CA LYS A 80 1.38 -12.93 -6.49
C LYS A 80 1.23 -12.09 -5.21
N LEU A 81 0.66 -10.90 -5.35
CA LEU A 81 0.33 -10.01 -4.24
C LEU A 81 -0.96 -10.45 -3.53
N ILE A 82 -0.91 -10.49 -2.20
CA ILE A 82 -2.04 -10.78 -1.31
C ILE A 82 -2.05 -9.83 -0.11
N TYR A 83 -3.17 -9.81 0.62
CA TYR A 83 -3.21 -9.18 1.94
C TYR A 83 -2.84 -10.19 3.01
N TRP A 84 -1.82 -9.87 3.81
CA TRP A 84 -1.40 -10.75 4.89
C TRP A 84 -1.17 -9.99 6.19
N SER A 85 -1.15 -10.74 7.29
CA SER A 85 -0.79 -10.17 8.59
C SER A 85 0.67 -9.73 8.55
N TYR A 86 0.96 -8.55 9.09
CA TYR A 86 2.33 -8.05 9.14
C TYR A 86 3.22 -8.93 10.02
N HIS A 87 4.36 -9.35 9.49
CA HIS A 87 5.42 -10.09 10.18
C HIS A 87 6.82 -9.55 9.87
N GLY A 88 6.93 -8.56 8.97
CA GLY A 88 8.15 -7.79 8.76
C GLY A 88 9.19 -8.44 7.84
N MET A 89 8.89 -9.60 7.24
CA MET A 89 9.80 -10.24 6.27
C MET A 89 9.86 -9.48 4.95
N ASN A 90 10.87 -9.80 4.12
CA ASN A 90 11.17 -9.06 2.88
C ASN A 90 10.02 -9.04 1.87
N ASN A 91 9.18 -10.07 1.83
CA ASN A 91 8.01 -10.14 0.95
C ASN A 91 6.89 -9.14 1.34
N GLN A 92 7.05 -8.40 2.45
CA GLN A 92 6.16 -7.32 2.88
C GLN A 92 6.79 -5.93 2.74
N ARG A 93 7.94 -5.83 2.07
CA ARG A 93 8.71 -4.60 1.93
C ARG A 93 8.78 -4.19 0.47
N PHE A 94 8.36 -2.96 0.22
CA PHE A 94 8.23 -2.40 -1.12
C PHE A 94 8.97 -1.07 -1.22
N VAL A 95 9.38 -0.73 -2.43
CA VAL A 95 10.01 0.55 -2.75
C VAL A 95 9.03 1.32 -3.66
N PRO A 96 8.30 2.31 -3.10
CA PRO A 96 7.48 3.21 -3.91
C PRO A 96 8.39 4.20 -4.65
N ILE A 97 8.27 4.23 -5.97
CA ILE A 97 9.04 5.10 -6.86
C ILE A 97 8.05 6.01 -7.58
N LEU A 98 8.11 7.31 -7.29
CA LEU A 98 7.36 8.31 -8.05
C LEU A 98 7.98 8.48 -9.43
N THR A 99 7.15 8.43 -10.47
CA THR A 99 7.60 8.71 -11.83
C THR A 99 7.47 10.20 -12.14
N GLU A 100 8.21 10.68 -13.15
CA GLU A 100 8.18 12.08 -13.59
C GLU A 100 6.76 12.57 -13.95
N ASN A 101 5.90 11.65 -14.39
CA ASN A 101 4.51 11.92 -14.76
C ASN A 101 3.52 11.84 -13.58
N GLY A 102 4.03 11.76 -12.34
CA GLY A 102 3.22 11.63 -11.12
C GLY A 102 2.57 10.25 -10.94
N GLY A 103 3.03 9.24 -11.69
CA GLY A 103 2.67 7.85 -11.48
C GLY A 103 3.45 7.23 -10.32
N LEU A 104 3.02 6.05 -9.87
CA LEU A 104 3.70 5.30 -8.81
C LEU A 104 4.06 3.92 -9.33
N ILE A 105 5.34 3.59 -9.30
CA ILE A 105 5.84 2.22 -9.43
C ILE A 105 6.03 1.67 -8.03
N ILE A 106 5.54 0.46 -7.78
CA ILE A 106 5.75 -0.24 -6.52
C ILE A 106 6.64 -1.45 -6.84
N ALA A 107 7.91 -1.36 -6.47
CA ALA A 107 8.86 -2.46 -6.64
C ALA A 107 8.91 -3.32 -5.39
N SER A 108 9.02 -4.65 -5.55
CA SER A 108 9.39 -5.50 -4.43
C SER A 108 10.85 -5.21 -4.04
N PHE A 109 11.16 -5.32 -2.76
CA PHE A 109 12.54 -5.13 -2.30
C PHE A 109 13.48 -6.21 -2.84
N ASP A 110 13.10 -7.49 -2.77
CA ASP A 110 14.01 -8.62 -3.03
C ASP A 110 14.05 -9.06 -4.49
N SER A 111 12.95 -8.95 -5.24
CA SER A 111 12.87 -9.55 -6.58
C SER A 111 13.28 -8.61 -7.71
N LYS A 112 13.54 -7.33 -7.41
CA LYS A 112 13.77 -6.25 -8.42
C LYS A 112 12.65 -6.14 -9.46
N LYS A 113 11.47 -6.70 -9.17
CA LYS A 113 10.28 -6.66 -10.02
C LYS A 113 9.32 -5.59 -9.53
N CYS A 114 8.58 -5.02 -10.48
CA CYS A 114 7.48 -4.11 -10.20
C CYS A 114 6.19 -4.91 -10.06
N LEU A 115 5.25 -4.40 -9.27
CA LEU A 115 3.89 -4.93 -9.27
C LEU A 115 3.22 -4.68 -10.62
N GLU A 116 2.70 -5.74 -11.23
CA GLU A 116 2.03 -5.75 -12.51
C GLU A 116 0.63 -6.34 -12.36
N TYR A 117 -0.32 -5.83 -13.15
CA TYR A 117 -1.67 -6.38 -13.22
C TYR A 117 -1.78 -7.41 -14.33
N VAL A 118 -2.28 -8.60 -13.99
CA VAL A 118 -2.54 -9.67 -14.96
C VAL A 118 -4.04 -9.75 -15.26
N GLU A 119 -4.41 -9.34 -16.47
CA GLU A 119 -5.82 -9.22 -16.89
C GLU A 119 -6.57 -10.54 -16.88
N ALA A 120 -5.96 -11.61 -17.41
CA ALA A 120 -6.61 -12.92 -17.60
C ALA A 120 -7.14 -13.55 -16.29
N GLY A 121 -6.60 -13.16 -15.14
CA GLY A 121 -7.00 -13.67 -13.83
C GLY A 121 -7.42 -12.60 -12.82
N ASN A 122 -7.49 -11.32 -13.20
CA ASN A 122 -7.72 -10.18 -12.32
C ASN A 122 -6.92 -10.24 -11.01
N TYR A 123 -5.60 -10.32 -11.11
CA TYR A 123 -4.71 -10.31 -9.95
C TYR A 123 -3.48 -9.43 -10.20
N ILE A 124 -2.70 -9.22 -9.14
CA ILE A 124 -1.47 -8.43 -9.14
C ILE A 124 -0.30 -9.35 -8.76
N GLU A 125 0.83 -9.24 -9.45
CA GLU A 125 2.07 -9.99 -9.19
C GLU A 125 3.35 -9.15 -9.32
#